data_AF-A0A3E0KCR0-F1
#
_entry.id   AF-A0A3E0KCR0-F1
#
_cell.length_a   1.000
_cell.length_b   1.000
_cell.length_c   1.000
_cell.angle_alpha   90.00
_cell.angle_beta   90.00
_cell.angle_gamma   90.00
#
_symmetry.space_group_name_H-M   'P 1'
#
loop_
_entity.id
_entity.type
_entity.pdbx_description
1 polymer ?
#
loop_
_entity_poly.entity_id
_entity_poly.type
_entity_poly.pdbx_seq_one_letter_code
_entity_poly.pdbx_strand_id
1 'polypeptide(L)' 'PYDDGDLTQLAGRMHEAGASLVVLDSFDYTAEHCRDVSMATRLPVLSARRLVARIVAELLSRAFY' A
#
# COMPACT_ATOMS: atom_id res chain seq x y z
N PRO A 1 -1.65 14.18 -9.90
CA PRO A 1 -0.22 13.95 -9.66
C PRO A 1 0.12 14.30 -8.21
N TYR A 2 0.24 13.30 -7.35
CA TYR A 2 0.76 13.50 -6.00
C TYR A 2 2.27 13.62 -6.13
N ASP A 3 2.83 14.72 -5.63
CA ASP A 3 4.27 14.99 -5.70
C ASP A 3 4.99 14.02 -4.74
N ASP A 4 6.11 13.42 -5.16
CA ASP A 4 6.81 12.37 -4.40
C ASP A 4 7.27 12.87 -3.01
N GLY A 5 7.42 14.18 -2.84
CA GLY A 5 7.72 14.83 -1.56
C GLY A 5 6.63 14.69 -0.49
N ASP A 6 5.40 14.31 -0.84
CA ASP A 6 4.24 14.27 0.06
C ASP A 6 4.15 12.93 0.84
N LEU A 7 4.64 11.83 0.24
CA LEU A 7 4.48 10.48 0.82
C LEU A 7 5.30 10.26 2.09
N THR A 8 6.52 10.78 2.15
CA THR A 8 7.41 10.67 3.32
C THR A 8 6.91 11.52 4.50
N GLN A 9 6.31 12.68 4.21
CA GLN A 9 5.72 13.53 5.24
C GLN A 9 4.41 12.94 5.78
N LEU A 10 3.58 12.41 4.88
CA LEU A 10 2.37 11.67 5.24
C LEU A 10 2.71 10.45 6.11
N ALA A 11 3.77 9.74 5.74
CA ALA A 11 4.31 8.61 6.49
C ALA A 11 4.64 8.95 7.95
N GLY A 12 5.32 10.08 8.20
CA GLY A 12 5.62 10.55 9.55
C GLY A 12 4.35 10.83 10.37
N ARG A 13 3.39 11.56 9.79
CA ARG A 13 2.10 11.87 10.44
C ARG A 13 1.30 10.61 10.79
N MET A 14 1.33 9.59 9.93
CA MET A 14 0.65 8.32 10.18
C MET A 14 1.27 7.55 11.35
N HIS A 15 2.60 7.56 11.47
CA HIS A 15 3.30 6.95 12.61
C HIS A 15 2.92 7.66 13.93
N GLU A 16 2.94 8.99 13.94
CA GLU A 16 2.53 9.79 15.11
C GLU A 16 1.06 9.57 15.50
N ALA A 17 0.20 9.33 14.50
CA ALA A 17 -1.21 9.00 14.72
C ALA A 17 -1.45 7.56 15.20
N GLY A 18 -0.40 6.75 15.40
CA GLY A 18 -0.50 5.37 15.87
C GLY A 18 -0.96 4.38 14.79
N ALA A 19 -0.79 4.71 13.51
CA ALA A 19 -1.12 3.79 12.43
C ALA A 19 -0.25 2.54 12.49
N SER A 20 -0.85 1.37 12.26
CA SER A 20 -0.15 0.08 12.19
C SER A 20 0.01 -0.45 10.76
N LEU A 21 -0.60 0.23 9.78
CA LEU A 21 -0.65 -0.18 8.38
C LEU A 21 -0.92 1.03 7.48
N VAL A 22 -0.29 1.07 6.30
CA VAL A 22 -0.61 2.03 5.24
C VAL A 22 -1.24 1.31 4.06
N VAL A 23 -2.32 1.85 3.51
CA VAL A 23 -2.96 1.36 2.30
C VAL A 23 -2.80 2.41 1.20
N LEU A 24 -2.14 2.04 0.11
CA LEU A 24 -2.07 2.81 -1.12
C LEU A 24 -3.23 2.36 -2.03
N ASP A 25 -4.30 3.14 -2.06
CA ASP A 25 -5.61 2.78 -2.60
C ASP A 25 -5.76 3.04 -4.11
N SER A 26 -4.90 3.88 -4.70
CA SER A 26 -4.85 4.07 -6.15
C SER A 26 -4.06 2.97 -6.86
N PHE A 27 -4.54 2.61 -8.05
CA PHE A 27 -3.80 1.73 -8.95
C PHE A 27 -2.58 2.45 -9.54
N ASP A 28 -2.50 3.77 -9.52
CA ASP A 28 -1.32 4.47 -10.05
C ASP A 28 -0.07 4.29 -9.17
N TYR A 29 -0.24 3.88 -7.91
CA TYR A 29 0.88 3.58 -7.03
C TYR A 29 1.64 2.33 -7.49
N THR A 30 2.95 2.50 -7.67
CA THR A 30 3.88 1.46 -8.12
C THR A 30 4.52 0.72 -6.94
N ALA A 31 5.33 -0.29 -7.23
CA ALA A 31 6.14 -0.99 -6.23
C ALA A 31 7.21 -0.08 -5.61
N GLU A 32 7.65 0.96 -6.31
CA GLU A 32 8.59 1.96 -5.82
C GLU A 32 7.96 2.81 -4.72
N HIS A 33 6.80 3.42 -4.99
CA HIS A 33 6.03 4.14 -3.97
C HIS A 33 5.75 3.29 -2.71
N CYS A 34 5.45 2.00 -2.87
CA CYS A 34 5.27 1.10 -1.73
C CYS A 34 6.56 0.94 -0.89
N ARG A 35 7.72 0.86 -1.54
CA ARG A 35 9.02 0.76 -0.87
C ARG A 35 9.36 2.07 -0.16
N ASP A 36 9.15 3.20 -0.80
CA ASP A 36 9.47 4.51 -0.23
C ASP A 36 8.63 4.80 1.01
N VAL A 37 7.32 4.54 0.93
CA VAL A 37 6.41 4.67 2.08
C VAL A 37 6.80 3.70 3.20
N SER A 38 7.14 2.44 2.87
CA SER A 38 7.58 1.46 3.86
C SER A 38 8.87 1.88 4.55
N MET A 39 9.84 2.38 3.80
CA MET A 39 11.10 2.89 4.35
C MET A 39 10.89 4.13 5.22
N ALA A 40 10.00 5.04 4.82
CA ALA A 40 9.68 6.27 5.55
C ALA A 40 8.91 6.01 6.85
N THR A 41 7.90 5.14 6.82
CA THR A 41 7.02 4.86 7.97
C THR A 41 7.56 3.78 8.89
N ARG A 42 8.37 2.85 8.37
CA ARG A 42 8.64 1.54 8.97
C ARG A 42 7.37 0.71 9.23
N LEU A 43 6.28 1.02 8.53
CA LEU A 43 5.01 0.31 8.63
C LEU A 43 4.83 -0.63 7.45
N PRO A 44 4.04 -1.72 7.62
CA PRO A 44 3.59 -2.52 6.49
C PRO A 44 2.77 -1.66 5.52
N VAL A 45 2.99 -1.86 4.22
CA VAL A 45 2.28 -1.14 3.15
C VAL A 45 1.53 -2.14 2.27
N LEU A 46 0.23 -1.95 2.12
CA LEU A 46 -0.62 -2.67 1.18
C LEU A 46 -0.89 -1.81 -0.06
N SER A 47 -0.72 -2.43 -1.23
CA SER A 47 -1.16 -1.85 -2.50
C SER A 47 -2.54 -2.40 -2.85
N ALA A 48 -3.51 -1.54 -3.15
CA ALA A 48 -4.83 -1.96 -3.61
C ALA A 48 -4.76 -2.86 -4.84
N ARG A 49 -3.87 -2.56 -5.80
CA ARG A 49 -3.62 -3.42 -6.97
C ARG A 49 -3.25 -4.84 -6.54
N ARG A 50 -2.30 -4.99 -5.60
CA ARG A 50 -1.85 -6.31 -5.11
C ARG A 50 -2.93 -7.02 -4.31
N LEU A 51 -3.68 -6.28 -3.49
CA LEU A 51 -4.79 -6.81 -2.70
C LEU A 51 -5.88 -7.39 -3.62
N VAL A 52 -6.31 -6.62 -4.61
CA VAL A 52 -7.31 -7.07 -5.60
C VAL A 52 -6.81 -8.28 -6.36
N ALA A 53 -5.56 -8.27 -6.85
CA ALA A 53 -4.98 -9.43 -7.52
C ALA A 53 -4.99 -10.69 -6.65
N ARG A 54 -4.69 -10.55 -5.34
CA ARG A 54 -4.70 -11.67 -4.39
C ARG A 54 -6.12 -12.19 -4.13
N ILE A 55 -7.09 -11.29 -3.96
CA ILE A 55 -8.50 -11.66 -3.78
C ILE A 55 -9.01 -12.39 -5.01
N VAL A 56 -8.75 -11.87 -6.21
CA VAL A 56 -9.15 -12.51 -7.48
C VAL A 56 -8.52 -13.89 -7.63
N ALA A 57 -7.22 -14.03 -7.35
CA ALA A 57 -6.55 -15.33 -7.39
C ALA A 57 -7.17 -16.35 -6.42
N GLU A 58 -7.55 -15.91 -5.21
CA GLU A 58 -8.21 -16.76 -4.21
C GLU A 58 -9.64 -17.14 -4.61
N LEU A 59 -10.38 -16.22 -5.22
CA LEU A 59 -11.73 -16.52 -5.71
C LEU A 59 -11.68 -17.52 -6.87
N LEU A 60 -10.72 -17.37 -7.79
CA LEU A 60 -10.53 -18.31 -8.88
C LEU A 60 -10.05 -19.68 -8.38
N SER A 61 -9.09 -19.73 -7.45
CA SER A 61 -8.61 -21.01 -6.90
C SER A 61 -9.73 -21.82 -6.23
N ARG A 62 -10.70 -21.15 -5.61
CA ARG A 62 -11.89 -21.78 -4.99
C ARG A 62 -13.00 -22.12 -5.97
N ALA A 63 -13.08 -21.45 -7.12
CA ALA A 63 -14.09 -21.71 -8.14
C ALA A 63 -13.79 -22.97 -8.98
N PHE A 64 -12.56 -23.49 -8.92
CA PHE A 64 -12.13 -24.67 -9.66
C PHE A 64 -11.92 -25.92 -8.77
N TYR A 65 -12.42 -25.90 -7.54
CA TYR A 65 -12.53 -27.07 -6.64
C TYR A 65 -13.99 -27.38 -6.31
#